data_AF-A0A6L6LR09-F1
#
_entry.id   AF-A0A6L6LR09-F1
#
_cell.length_a   1.000
_cell.length_b   1.000
_cell.length_c   1.000
_cell.angle_alpha   90.00
_cell.angle_beta   90.00
_cell.angle_gamma   90.00
#
_symmetry.space_group_name_H-M   'P 1'
#
loop_
_entity.id
_entity.type
_entity.pdbx_description
1 polymer ?
#
loop_
_entity_poly.entity_id
_entity_poly.type
_entity_poly.pdbx_seq_one_letter_code
_entity_poly.pdbx_strand_id
1 'polypeptide(L)'
;MAFDGDWEKREKEEQSSRRWMLGFAIFLWVGGLMWLTTPLVVFGLITILAGFWPFSGYWKAKKEYEERNEHKQKMMDAFCKAQKQVVVPQRRDLICEGKFYLWLENNVIKIFAAKWEAEYFQLRTIPISDIIFYSREGEVYTETYGYGGGSSYSMVTGWNGKIDPIHISTELKDNRKTILLYQENGKDYALELGHADYLVLKKLIPEKDIVVTSNGKAESKTDSLDDKLKTLKNLYEQELISKEEFETRKEQLLQDL
;
A
#
# COMPACT_ATOMS: atom_id res chain seq x y z
N MET A 1 1.65 -7.84 -11.38
CA MET A 1 1.23 -6.91 -12.45
C MET A 1 1.21 -5.53 -11.84
N ALA A 2 2.17 -4.67 -12.17
CA ALA A 2 2.21 -3.28 -11.72
C ALA A 2 1.50 -2.43 -12.77
N PHE A 3 0.27 -2.02 -12.48
CA PHE A 3 -0.54 -1.15 -13.32
C PHE A 3 -1.11 -0.11 -12.36
N ASP A 4 -0.43 1.03 -12.20
CA ASP A 4 -1.06 2.31 -11.84
C ASP A 4 -0.03 3.38 -11.55
N GLY A 5 -0.13 4.51 -12.26
CA GLY A 5 0.66 5.71 -12.00
C GLY A 5 0.86 6.58 -13.24
N ASP A 6 0.88 5.98 -14.44
CA ASP A 6 1.19 6.71 -15.68
C ASP A 6 -0.06 7.25 -16.41
N TRP A 7 -1.26 6.81 -16.02
CA TRP A 7 -2.51 7.29 -16.62
C TRP A 7 -2.96 8.63 -16.00
N GLU A 8 -2.84 8.80 -14.67
CA GLU A 8 -3.20 10.07 -14.00
C GLU A 8 -2.34 11.24 -14.49
N LYS A 9 -1.07 10.98 -14.79
CA LYS A 9 -0.15 12.01 -15.30
C LYS A 9 -0.54 12.45 -16.72
N ARG A 10 -0.88 11.50 -17.59
CA ARG A 10 -1.37 11.78 -18.94
C ARG A 10 -2.71 12.51 -18.94
N GLU A 11 -3.63 12.17 -18.04
CA GLU A 11 -4.91 12.89 -17.90
C GLU A 11 -4.71 14.34 -17.44
N LYS A 12 -3.79 14.59 -16.50
CA LYS A 12 -3.47 15.96 -16.03
C LYS A 12 -2.85 16.81 -17.13
N GLU A 13 -1.96 16.24 -17.95
CA GLU A 13 -1.36 16.95 -19.08
C GLU A 13 -2.38 17.24 -20.19
N GLU A 14 -3.26 16.28 -20.51
CA GLU A 14 -4.30 16.47 -21.53
C GLU A 14 -5.34 17.51 -21.08
N GLN A 15 -5.73 17.51 -19.80
CA GLN A 15 -6.61 18.55 -19.24
C GLN A 15 -5.95 19.94 -19.26
N SER A 16 -4.65 20.03 -18.97
CA SER A 16 -3.91 21.30 -19.04
C SER A 16 -3.88 21.87 -20.46
N SER A 17 -3.59 21.02 -21.46
CA SER A 17 -3.55 21.41 -22.87
C SER A 17 -4.92 21.89 -23.38
N ARG A 18 -6.01 21.19 -23.01
CA ARG A 18 -7.37 21.62 -23.35
C ARG A 18 -7.74 22.96 -22.73
N ARG A 19 -7.32 23.25 -21.49
CA ARG A 19 -7.56 24.55 -20.83
C ARG A 19 -6.84 25.69 -21.54
N TRP A 20 -5.60 25.46 -21.99
CA TRP A 20 -4.84 26.44 -22.77
C TRP A 20 -5.48 26.74 -24.12
N MET A 21 -5.90 25.71 -24.86
CA MET A 21 -6.57 25.91 -26.15
C MET A 21 -7.91 26.64 -26.02
N LEU A 22 -8.69 26.33 -24.98
CA LEU A 22 -9.94 27.05 -24.69
C LEU A 22 -9.69 28.52 -24.31
N GLY A 23 -8.67 28.80 -23.50
CA GLY A 23 -8.26 30.16 -23.17
C GLY A 23 -7.84 30.96 -24.40
N PHE A 24 -7.09 30.35 -25.31
CA PHE A 24 -6.64 30.99 -26.55
C PHE A 24 -7.80 31.25 -27.53
N ALA A 25 -8.73 30.29 -27.66
CA ALA A 25 -9.92 30.45 -28.49
C ALA A 25 -10.82 31.59 -27.97
N ILE A 26 -11.03 31.68 -26.64
CA ILE A 26 -11.79 32.77 -26.02
C ILE A 26 -11.09 34.13 -26.25
N PHE A 27 -9.77 34.18 -26.13
CA PHE A 27 -9.00 35.41 -26.35
C PHE A 27 -9.14 35.93 -27.78
N LEU A 28 -9.05 35.04 -28.79
CA LEU A 28 -9.25 35.41 -30.20
C LEU A 28 -10.69 35.86 -30.48
N TRP A 29 -11.68 35.22 -29.85
CA TRP A 29 -13.10 35.59 -30.03
C TRP A 29 -13.42 36.96 -29.42
N VAL A 30 -12.93 37.24 -28.21
CA VAL A 30 -13.16 38.53 -27.52
C VAL A 30 -12.40 39.68 -28.21
N GLY A 31 -11.16 39.43 -28.67
CA GLY A 31 -10.37 40.40 -29.43
C GLY A 31 -11.01 40.77 -30.78
N GLY A 32 -11.63 39.81 -31.46
CA GLY A 32 -12.36 40.03 -32.72
C GLY A 32 -13.71 40.74 -32.54
N LEU A 33 -14.45 40.47 -31.46
CA LEU A 33 -15.76 41.09 -31.21
C LEU A 33 -15.69 42.52 -30.67
N MET A 34 -14.57 42.91 -30.05
CA MET A 34 -14.36 44.28 -29.55
C MET A 34 -14.39 45.34 -30.66
N TRP A 35 -14.22 44.95 -31.93
CA TRP A 35 -14.29 45.85 -33.07
C TRP A 35 -15.70 46.11 -33.61
N LEU A 36 -16.73 45.34 -33.19
CA LEU A 36 -18.04 45.33 -33.85
C LEU A 36 -19.26 45.52 -32.93
N THR A 37 -19.10 45.51 -31.60
CA THR A 37 -20.24 45.61 -30.67
C THR A 37 -20.00 46.60 -29.53
N THR A 38 -21.07 47.19 -29.00
CA THR A 38 -20.99 48.13 -27.86
C THR A 38 -20.48 47.41 -26.60
N PRO A 39 -19.60 48.03 -25.81
CA PRO A 39 -18.90 47.39 -24.68
C PRO A 39 -19.84 46.79 -23.61
N LEU A 40 -21.10 47.24 -23.53
CA LEU A 40 -22.11 46.71 -22.63
C LEU A 40 -22.53 45.27 -22.94
N VAL A 41 -22.59 44.88 -24.21
CA VAL A 41 -22.99 43.52 -24.62
C VAL A 41 -21.89 42.51 -24.27
N VAL A 42 -20.63 42.89 -24.46
CA VAL A 42 -19.46 42.06 -24.13
C VAL A 42 -19.37 41.83 -22.62
N PHE A 43 -19.62 42.86 -21.80
CA PHE A 43 -19.62 42.72 -20.34
C PHE A 43 -20.73 41.79 -19.83
N GLY A 44 -21.93 41.85 -20.45
CA GLY A 44 -23.02 40.93 -20.15
C GLY A 44 -22.67 39.47 -20.43
N LEU A 45 -22.03 39.18 -21.57
CA LEU A 45 -21.60 37.81 -21.91
C LEU A 45 -20.50 37.29 -20.99
N ILE A 46 -19.52 38.13 -20.64
CA ILE A 46 -18.43 37.74 -19.72
C ILE A 46 -18.99 37.39 -18.33
N THR A 47 -19.93 38.19 -17.80
CA THR A 47 -20.54 37.92 -16.49
C THR A 47 -21.36 36.62 -16.48
N ILE A 48 -22.10 36.33 -17.56
CA ILE A 48 -22.81 35.06 -17.73
C ILE A 48 -21.83 33.88 -17.77
N LEU A 49 -20.75 33.98 -18.55
CA LEU A 49 -19.74 32.92 -18.64
C LEU A 49 -18.97 32.73 -17.32
N ALA A 50 -18.64 33.83 -16.62
CA ALA A 50 -17.97 33.79 -15.32
C ALA A 50 -18.85 33.18 -14.22
N GLY A 51 -20.17 33.37 -14.29
CA GLY A 51 -21.12 32.69 -13.40
C GLY A 51 -21.33 31.21 -13.74
N PHE A 52 -21.27 30.85 -15.02
CA PHE A 52 -21.51 29.48 -15.49
C PHE A 52 -20.31 28.54 -15.29
N TRP A 53 -19.07 29.06 -15.37
CA TRP A 53 -17.86 28.26 -15.20
C TRP A 53 -17.78 27.54 -13.83
N PRO A 54 -17.87 28.21 -12.67
CA PRO A 54 -17.81 27.54 -11.37
C PRO A 54 -18.97 26.55 -11.19
N PHE A 55 -20.13 26.83 -11.77
CA PHE A 55 -21.28 25.92 -11.75
C PHE A 55 -20.97 24.62 -12.49
N SER A 56 -20.32 24.67 -13.67
CA SER A 56 -19.97 23.47 -14.43
C SER A 56 -19.01 22.53 -13.66
N GLY A 57 -18.03 23.09 -12.94
CA GLY A 57 -17.14 22.32 -12.07
C GLY A 57 -17.87 21.70 -10.89
N TYR A 58 -18.80 22.44 -10.29
CA TYR A 58 -19.65 21.94 -9.20
C TYR A 58 -20.51 20.76 -9.65
N TRP A 59 -21.17 20.83 -10.82
CA TRP A 59 -21.98 19.72 -11.34
C TRP A 59 -21.14 18.49 -11.66
N LYS A 60 -19.94 18.66 -12.21
CA LYS A 60 -19.02 17.56 -12.47
C LYS A 60 -18.60 16.87 -11.16
N ALA A 61 -18.16 17.66 -10.17
CA ALA A 61 -17.79 17.14 -8.85
C ALA A 61 -18.96 16.46 -8.14
N LYS A 62 -20.18 17.00 -8.27
CA LYS A 62 -21.41 16.41 -7.72
C LYS A 62 -21.72 15.06 -8.37
N LYS A 63 -21.64 14.95 -9.70
CA LYS A 63 -21.87 13.70 -10.42
C LYS A 63 -20.84 12.63 -10.06
N GLU A 64 -19.56 13.00 -10.01
CA GLU A 64 -18.47 12.10 -9.56
C GLU A 64 -18.63 11.66 -8.09
N TYR A 65 -19.21 12.51 -7.24
CA TYR A 65 -19.53 12.16 -5.85
C TYR A 65 -20.70 11.18 -5.76
N GLU A 66 -21.78 11.41 -6.53
CA GLU A 66 -22.94 10.51 -6.62
C GLU A 66 -22.52 9.13 -7.17
N GLU A 67 -21.77 9.08 -8.26
CA GLU A 67 -21.26 7.82 -8.84
C GLU A 67 -20.38 7.04 -7.86
N ARG A 68 -19.51 7.72 -7.09
CA ARG A 68 -18.70 7.08 -6.04
C ARG A 68 -19.55 6.53 -4.91
N ASN A 69 -20.61 7.23 -4.50
CA ASN A 69 -21.49 6.77 -3.44
C ASN A 69 -22.34 5.58 -3.89
N GLU A 70 -22.91 5.62 -5.11
CA GLU A 70 -23.61 4.47 -5.68
C GLU A 70 -22.69 3.25 -5.81
N HIS A 71 -21.46 3.46 -6.26
CA HIS A 71 -20.47 2.38 -6.33
C HIS A 71 -20.15 1.80 -4.95
N LYS A 72 -19.90 2.64 -3.94
CA LYS A 72 -19.70 2.21 -2.55
C LYS A 72 -20.87 1.40 -2.02
N GLN A 73 -22.10 1.83 -2.32
CA GLN A 73 -23.30 1.13 -1.85
C GLN A 73 -23.48 -0.23 -2.53
N LYS A 74 -23.24 -0.32 -3.85
CA LYS A 74 -23.24 -1.60 -4.58
C LYS A 74 -22.18 -2.57 -4.03
N MET A 75 -20.98 -2.07 -3.72
CA MET A 75 -19.90 -2.86 -3.13
C MET A 75 -20.25 -3.35 -1.72
N MET A 76 -20.85 -2.48 -0.90
CA MET A 76 -21.35 -2.83 0.43
C MET A 76 -22.44 -3.91 0.38
N ASP A 77 -23.41 -3.79 -0.54
CA ASP A 77 -24.48 -4.78 -0.71
C ASP A 77 -23.92 -6.13 -1.18
N ALA A 78 -22.95 -6.12 -2.10
CA ALA A 78 -22.25 -7.32 -2.55
C ALA A 78 -21.47 -7.99 -1.40
N PHE A 79 -20.78 -7.21 -0.57
CA PHE A 79 -20.09 -7.70 0.62
C PHE A 79 -21.08 -8.31 1.63
N CYS A 80 -22.19 -7.65 1.93
CA CYS A 80 -23.22 -8.18 2.82
C CYS A 80 -23.80 -9.49 2.31
N LYS A 81 -23.98 -9.61 0.99
CA LYS A 81 -24.44 -10.85 0.35
C LYS A 81 -23.41 -11.97 0.47
N ALA A 82 -22.13 -11.68 0.23
CA ALA A 82 -21.05 -12.65 0.37
C ALA A 82 -20.88 -13.11 1.83
N GLN A 83 -20.93 -12.18 2.78
CA GLN A 83 -20.82 -12.47 4.21
C GLN A 83 -21.94 -13.40 4.71
N LYS A 84 -23.16 -13.27 4.18
CA LYS A 84 -24.27 -14.20 4.50
C LYS A 84 -24.05 -15.62 3.97
N GLN A 85 -23.23 -15.78 2.93
CA GLN A 85 -22.94 -17.09 2.34
C GLN A 85 -21.76 -17.80 3.03
N VAL A 86 -20.85 -17.04 3.63
CA VAL A 86 -19.65 -17.58 4.28
C VAL A 86 -19.92 -17.79 5.77
N VAL A 87 -19.92 -19.06 6.20
CA VAL A 87 -19.96 -19.40 7.61
C VAL A 87 -18.55 -19.28 8.17
N VAL A 88 -18.26 -18.15 8.80
CA VAL A 88 -16.99 -17.92 9.49
C VAL A 88 -17.06 -18.60 10.87
N PRO A 89 -16.12 -19.50 11.22
CA PRO A 89 -16.18 -20.23 12.47
C PRO A 89 -16.05 -19.27 13.68
N GLN A 90 -17.02 -19.27 14.60
CA GLN A 90 -16.99 -18.40 15.79
C GLN A 90 -15.99 -18.85 16.89
N ARG A 91 -15.19 -19.89 16.64
CA ARG A 91 -14.25 -20.44 17.64
C ARG A 91 -13.04 -19.53 17.87
N ARG A 92 -12.37 -19.73 19.01
CA ARG A 92 -11.09 -19.07 19.39
C ARG A 92 -9.93 -19.30 18.42
N ASP A 93 -10.09 -20.23 17.48
CA ASP A 93 -9.13 -20.50 16.41
C ASP A 93 -9.26 -19.50 15.25
N LEU A 94 -10.33 -18.69 15.26
CA LEU A 94 -10.47 -17.53 14.40
C LEU A 94 -9.61 -16.41 14.97
N ILE A 95 -8.49 -16.12 14.31
CA ILE A 95 -7.59 -15.05 14.75
C ILE A 95 -7.86 -13.87 13.83
N CYS A 96 -8.58 -12.89 14.37
CA CYS A 96 -8.99 -11.69 13.65
C CYS A 96 -8.24 -10.50 14.22
N GLU A 97 -7.22 -10.01 13.52
CA GLU A 97 -6.58 -8.73 13.87
C GLU A 97 -6.24 -7.86 12.64
N GLY A 98 -6.69 -8.23 11.43
CA GLY A 98 -6.32 -7.58 10.18
C GLY A 98 -7.46 -7.19 9.22
N LYS A 99 -7.12 -7.04 7.93
CA LYS A 99 -8.09 -6.76 6.85
C LYS A 99 -8.89 -8.00 6.45
N PHE A 100 -8.42 -9.19 6.83
CA PHE A 100 -8.99 -10.47 6.45
C PHE A 100 -9.25 -11.34 7.68
N TYR A 101 -10.24 -12.21 7.58
CA TYR A 101 -10.40 -13.39 8.42
C TYR A 101 -9.56 -14.51 7.81
N LEU A 102 -8.67 -15.08 8.62
CA LEU A 102 -7.87 -16.25 8.24
C LEU A 102 -8.19 -17.39 9.20
N TRP A 103 -8.43 -18.56 8.65
CA TRP A 103 -8.57 -19.79 9.42
C TRP A 103 -8.12 -20.99 8.61
N LEU A 104 -7.80 -22.07 9.32
CA LEU A 104 -7.39 -23.33 8.73
C LEU A 104 -8.54 -24.33 8.82
N GLU A 105 -8.87 -24.98 7.71
CA GLU A 105 -9.85 -26.06 7.66
C GLU A 105 -9.37 -27.13 6.68
N ASN A 106 -9.26 -28.38 7.14
CA ASN A 106 -8.87 -29.53 6.31
C ASN A 106 -7.55 -29.32 5.52
N ASN A 107 -6.50 -28.77 6.15
CA ASN A 107 -5.22 -28.40 5.51
C ASN A 107 -5.33 -27.35 4.39
N VAL A 108 -6.38 -26.54 4.44
CA VAL A 108 -6.61 -25.46 3.49
C VAL A 108 -6.82 -24.16 4.25
N ILE A 109 -6.02 -23.15 3.92
CA ILE A 109 -6.17 -21.81 4.46
C ILE A 109 -7.32 -21.13 3.73
N LYS A 110 -8.27 -20.65 4.52
CA LYS A 110 -9.39 -19.86 4.04
C LYS A 110 -9.16 -18.40 4.41
N ILE A 111 -9.31 -17.53 3.42
CA ILE A 111 -9.10 -16.09 3.52
C ILE A 111 -10.37 -15.40 3.05
N PHE A 112 -10.94 -14.57 3.93
CA PHE A 112 -12.16 -13.82 3.64
C PHE A 112 -12.00 -12.37 4.09
N ALA A 113 -12.55 -11.41 3.37
CA ALA A 113 -12.45 -10.01 3.75
C ALA A 113 -13.18 -9.73 5.08
N ALA A 114 -12.51 -9.07 6.03
CA ALA A 114 -13.12 -8.61 7.26
C ALA A 114 -13.85 -7.27 7.09
N LYS A 115 -13.43 -6.49 6.09
CA LYS A 115 -13.99 -5.18 5.74
C LYS A 115 -14.36 -5.15 4.26
N TRP A 116 -15.43 -4.42 3.93
CA TRP A 116 -15.88 -4.17 2.55
C TRP A 116 -14.88 -3.34 1.72
N GLU A 117 -13.84 -2.78 2.34
CA GLU A 117 -12.78 -2.01 1.67
C GLU A 117 -11.67 -2.90 1.09
N ALA A 118 -11.72 -4.22 1.32
CA ALA A 118 -10.76 -5.13 0.71
C ALA A 118 -11.01 -5.27 -0.79
N GLU A 119 -9.95 -5.41 -1.60
CA GLU A 119 -10.09 -5.60 -3.06
C GLU A 119 -10.90 -6.85 -3.45
N TYR A 120 -10.99 -7.84 -2.54
CA TYR A 120 -11.62 -9.14 -2.83
C TYR A 120 -12.57 -9.54 -1.70
N PHE A 121 -13.87 -9.65 -1.98
CA PHE A 121 -14.88 -10.16 -1.03
C PHE A 121 -15.19 -11.64 -1.20
N GLN A 122 -14.52 -12.32 -2.15
CA GLN A 122 -14.73 -13.74 -2.38
C GLN A 122 -13.86 -14.54 -1.41
N LEU A 123 -14.43 -15.63 -0.89
CA LEU A 123 -13.70 -16.58 -0.07
C LEU A 123 -12.58 -17.21 -0.90
N ARG A 124 -11.33 -16.88 -0.60
CA ARG A 124 -10.18 -17.56 -1.18
C ARG A 124 -9.81 -18.76 -0.33
N THR A 125 -9.43 -19.81 -1.02
CA THR A 125 -9.19 -21.13 -0.43
C THR A 125 -7.87 -21.63 -1.02
N ILE A 126 -6.82 -21.69 -0.19
CA ILE A 126 -5.45 -21.98 -0.63
C ILE A 126 -4.96 -23.21 0.14
N PRO A 127 -4.71 -24.35 -0.53
CA PRO A 127 -4.12 -25.53 0.11
C PRO A 127 -2.75 -25.21 0.71
N ILE A 128 -2.41 -25.76 1.88
CA ILE A 128 -1.08 -25.55 2.49
C ILE A 128 0.04 -26.03 1.57
N SER A 129 -0.19 -27.10 0.80
CA SER A 129 0.76 -27.63 -0.19
C SER A 129 1.18 -26.58 -1.23
N ASP A 130 0.26 -25.68 -1.55
CA ASP A 130 0.40 -24.70 -2.62
C ASP A 130 1.03 -23.41 -2.08
N ILE A 131 1.10 -23.25 -0.77
CA ILE A 131 1.80 -22.12 -0.14
C ILE A 131 3.29 -22.37 -0.21
N ILE A 132 4.00 -21.49 -0.89
CA ILE A 132 5.46 -21.54 -1.02
C ILE A 132 6.07 -21.04 0.28
N PHE A 133 5.76 -19.79 0.65
CA PHE A 133 6.16 -19.18 1.91
C PHE A 133 5.32 -17.94 2.22
N TYR A 134 5.46 -17.42 3.43
CA TYR A 134 5.08 -16.04 3.75
C TYR A 134 6.23 -15.29 4.40
N SER A 135 6.25 -13.98 4.19
CA SER A 135 7.23 -13.06 4.76
C SER A 135 6.56 -11.80 5.29
N ARG A 136 7.30 -11.07 6.13
CA ARG A 136 6.92 -9.74 6.59
C ARG A 136 7.86 -8.72 5.94
N GLU A 137 7.27 -7.71 5.31
CA GLU A 137 8.00 -6.64 4.62
C GLU A 137 7.55 -5.28 5.14
N GLY A 138 8.40 -4.26 4.97
CA GLY A 138 8.10 -2.88 5.36
C GLY A 138 8.83 -2.41 6.61
N GLU A 139 8.61 -1.16 6.96
CA GLU A 139 9.41 -0.44 7.95
C GLU A 139 8.54 0.11 9.07
N VAL A 140 9.15 0.22 10.25
CA VAL A 140 8.60 0.95 11.40
C VAL A 140 9.48 2.17 11.59
N TYR A 141 8.90 3.35 11.45
CA TYR A 141 9.63 4.60 11.60
C TYR A 141 8.79 5.62 12.35
N THR A 142 9.45 6.68 12.81
CA THR A 142 8.81 7.71 13.63
C THR A 142 8.88 9.03 12.90
N GLU A 143 7.73 9.62 12.61
CA GLU A 143 7.63 10.96 12.01
C GLU A 143 7.48 11.98 13.13
N THR A 144 8.27 13.05 13.08
CA THR A 144 8.16 14.16 14.03
C THR A 144 7.69 15.40 13.30
N TYR A 145 6.53 15.89 13.68
CA TYR A 145 5.92 17.10 13.15
C TYR A 145 6.19 18.24 14.14
N GLY A 146 6.89 19.27 13.67
CA GLY A 146 7.12 20.50 14.42
C GLY A 146 6.43 21.67 13.74
N TYR A 147 5.59 22.41 14.48
CA TYR A 147 5.02 23.67 14.01
C TYR A 147 5.08 24.72 15.13
N GLY A 148 5.32 25.99 14.76
CA GLY A 148 5.56 27.09 15.71
C GLY A 148 6.96 27.69 15.57
N GLY A 149 7.31 28.64 16.43
CA GLY A 149 8.59 29.36 16.36
C GLY A 149 8.60 30.56 15.40
N GLY A 150 7.44 30.95 14.85
CA GLY A 150 7.30 32.22 14.15
C GLY A 150 7.34 33.39 15.13
N SER A 151 8.16 34.41 14.84
CA SER A 151 8.10 35.69 15.54
C SER A 151 7.46 36.74 14.63
N SER A 152 6.37 37.36 15.04
CA SER A 152 5.82 38.52 14.35
C SER A 152 6.63 39.77 14.72
N TYR A 153 7.61 40.11 13.87
CA TYR A 153 8.39 41.35 14.03
C TYR A 153 7.62 42.51 13.39
N SER A 154 6.98 43.35 14.21
CA SER A 154 6.37 44.61 13.75
C SER A 154 7.34 45.77 14.01
N MET A 155 7.97 46.28 12.95
CA MET A 155 8.97 47.36 13.01
C MET A 155 8.39 48.71 13.45
N VAL A 156 7.05 48.85 13.49
CA VAL A 156 6.35 50.12 13.69
C VAL A 156 6.01 50.44 15.15
N THR A 157 6.00 49.45 16.05
CA THR A 157 5.44 49.64 17.42
C THR A 157 6.41 49.47 18.58
N GLY A 158 7.68 49.17 18.33
CA GLY A 158 8.58 48.79 19.42
C GLY A 158 8.19 47.44 20.02
N TRP A 159 9.16 46.77 20.61
CA TRP A 159 9.16 45.33 20.86
C TRP A 159 7.94 44.82 21.67
N ASN A 160 6.98 44.18 21.00
CA ASN A 160 5.82 43.47 21.58
C ASN A 160 5.47 42.20 20.78
N GLY A 161 6.46 41.54 20.18
CA GLY A 161 6.24 40.32 19.39
C GLY A 161 5.93 39.12 20.29
N LYS A 162 4.73 38.53 20.17
CA LYS A 162 4.44 37.22 20.76
C LYS A 162 5.24 36.15 20.01
N ILE A 163 5.96 35.32 20.75
CA ILE A 163 6.60 34.11 20.24
C ILE A 163 5.54 33.02 20.29
N ASP A 164 5.19 32.47 19.13
CA ASP A 164 4.30 31.31 19.09
C ASP A 164 5.02 30.09 19.67
N PRO A 165 4.40 29.38 20.64
CA PRO A 165 5.01 28.21 21.25
C PRO A 165 5.30 27.14 20.19
N ILE A 166 6.44 26.46 20.34
CA ILE A 166 6.82 25.36 19.45
C ILE A 166 6.04 24.12 19.91
N HIS A 167 5.21 23.59 19.02
CA HIS A 167 4.53 22.31 19.20
C HIS A 167 5.29 21.24 18.43
N ILE A 168 5.69 20.19 19.15
CA ILE A 168 6.33 19.00 18.59
C ILE A 168 5.40 17.82 18.86
N SER A 169 4.94 17.15 17.81
CA SER A 169 4.20 15.90 17.92
C SER A 169 4.93 14.80 17.17
N THR A 170 5.05 13.65 17.82
CA THR A 170 5.74 12.49 17.26
C THR A 170 4.72 11.39 16.99
N GLU A 171 4.67 10.91 15.76
CA GLU A 171 3.80 9.81 15.34
C GLU A 171 4.61 8.59 14.91
N LEU A 172 4.32 7.43 15.51
CA LEU A 172 4.88 6.17 15.06
C LEU A 172 4.10 5.69 13.83
N LYS A 173 4.78 5.51 12.70
CA LYS A 173 4.23 4.90 11.49
C LYS A 173 4.73 3.47 11.36
N ASP A 174 3.81 2.53 11.23
CA ASP A 174 4.09 1.12 10.95
C ASP A 174 3.46 0.77 9.61
N ASN A 175 4.30 0.66 8.58
CA ASN A 175 3.87 0.32 7.23
C ASN A 175 4.17 -1.14 6.89
N ARG A 176 4.38 -2.00 7.90
CA ARG A 176 4.65 -3.42 7.67
C ARG A 176 3.44 -4.11 7.06
N LYS A 177 3.71 -4.93 6.06
CA LYS A 177 2.75 -5.81 5.40
C LYS A 177 3.25 -7.24 5.39
N THR A 178 2.34 -8.18 5.11
CA THR A 178 2.65 -9.59 5.04
C THR A 178 2.42 -10.05 3.62
N ILE A 179 3.43 -10.67 3.02
CA ILE A 179 3.35 -11.20 1.67
C ILE A 179 3.20 -12.71 1.78
N LEU A 180 2.08 -13.24 1.29
CA LEU A 180 1.84 -14.67 1.15
C LEU A 180 2.08 -15.06 -0.30
N LEU A 181 3.10 -15.87 -0.56
CA LEU A 181 3.38 -16.42 -1.89
C LEU A 181 2.82 -17.84 -2.00
N TYR A 182 2.00 -18.07 -3.00
CA TYR A 182 1.35 -19.36 -3.23
C TYR A 182 1.24 -19.67 -4.73
N GLN A 183 1.07 -20.93 -5.07
CA GLN A 183 0.94 -21.40 -6.44
C GLN A 183 -0.52 -21.75 -6.74
N GLU A 184 -1.03 -21.36 -7.90
CA GLU A 184 -2.37 -21.74 -8.37
C GLU A 184 -2.31 -22.04 -9.86
N ASN A 185 -2.73 -23.24 -10.27
CA ASN A 185 -2.64 -23.71 -11.66
C ASN A 185 -1.20 -23.59 -12.24
N GLY A 186 -0.19 -23.88 -11.43
CA GLY A 186 1.23 -23.84 -11.84
C GLY A 186 1.83 -22.44 -11.95
N LYS A 187 1.10 -21.38 -11.56
CA LYS A 187 1.59 -19.99 -11.57
C LYS A 187 1.72 -19.45 -10.15
N ASP A 188 2.74 -18.63 -9.93
CA ASP A 188 2.99 -18.00 -8.64
C ASP A 188 2.15 -16.73 -8.48
N TYR A 189 1.51 -16.59 -7.33
CA TYR A 189 0.72 -15.44 -6.93
C TYR A 189 1.19 -14.94 -5.58
N ALA A 190 1.18 -13.61 -5.42
CA ALA A 190 1.44 -12.95 -4.16
C ALA A 190 0.15 -12.30 -3.65
N LEU A 191 -0.18 -12.55 -2.39
CA LEU A 191 -1.28 -11.89 -1.69
C LEU A 191 -0.72 -10.99 -0.61
N GLU A 192 -1.10 -9.71 -0.65
CA GLU A 192 -0.75 -8.74 0.37
C GLU A 192 -1.77 -8.78 1.51
N LEU A 193 -1.27 -9.07 2.71
CA LEU A 193 -2.01 -9.14 3.95
C LEU A 193 -1.52 -8.06 4.93
N GLY A 194 -2.31 -7.75 5.94
CA GLY A 194 -1.92 -6.80 6.98
C GLY A 194 -0.86 -7.37 7.93
N HIS A 195 -0.16 -6.50 8.64
CA HIS A 195 0.86 -6.91 9.62
C HIS A 195 0.35 -7.93 10.65
N ALA A 196 -0.88 -7.75 11.12
CA ALA A 196 -1.50 -8.62 12.12
C ALA A 196 -1.76 -10.04 11.57
N ASP A 197 -2.02 -10.16 10.27
CA ASP A 197 -2.26 -11.45 9.61
C ASP A 197 -1.00 -12.33 9.62
N TYR A 198 0.20 -11.74 9.74
CA TYR A 198 1.45 -12.49 9.95
C TYR A 198 1.40 -13.37 11.19
N LEU A 199 0.91 -12.84 12.32
CA LEU A 199 0.88 -13.58 13.58
C LEU A 199 -0.07 -14.78 13.48
N VAL A 200 -1.14 -14.62 12.69
CA VAL A 200 -2.10 -15.68 12.39
C VAL A 200 -1.41 -16.77 11.57
N LEU A 201 -0.77 -16.41 10.45
CA LEU A 201 -0.04 -17.36 9.61
C LEU A 201 1.08 -18.08 10.36
N LYS A 202 1.82 -17.36 11.21
CA LYS A 202 2.84 -17.92 12.09
C LYS A 202 2.31 -18.98 13.04
N LYS A 203 1.07 -18.86 13.48
CA LYS A 203 0.41 -19.86 14.32
C LYS A 203 -0.21 -21.01 13.51
N LEU A 204 -0.73 -20.73 12.31
CA LEU A 204 -1.41 -21.73 11.48
C LEU A 204 -0.44 -22.62 10.68
N ILE A 205 0.63 -22.06 10.13
CA ILE A 205 1.60 -22.72 9.25
C ILE A 205 3.04 -22.24 9.55
N PRO A 206 3.57 -22.49 10.76
CA PRO A 206 4.90 -22.00 11.16
C PRO A 206 6.03 -22.47 10.24
N GLU A 207 5.90 -23.62 9.59
CA GLU A 207 6.88 -24.22 8.68
C GLU A 207 7.09 -23.46 7.37
N LYS A 208 6.20 -22.51 7.04
CA LYS A 208 6.27 -21.67 5.83
C LYS A 208 6.75 -20.25 6.10
N ASP A 209 7.15 -19.93 7.34
CA ASP A 209 7.68 -18.62 7.74
C ASP A 209 9.10 -18.43 7.19
N ILE A 210 9.29 -17.48 6.28
CA ILE A 210 10.62 -17.02 5.92
C ILE A 210 10.87 -15.70 6.63
N VAL A 211 11.74 -15.74 7.63
CA VAL A 211 12.27 -14.54 8.29
C VAL A 211 13.23 -13.87 7.31
N VAL A 212 12.68 -13.06 6.41
CA VAL A 212 13.47 -12.11 5.63
C VAL A 212 13.91 -11.03 6.60
N THR A 213 15.07 -11.24 7.22
CA THR A 213 15.72 -10.20 8.02
C THR A 213 16.12 -9.11 7.02
N SER A 214 15.37 -8.01 6.99
CA SER A 214 15.66 -6.85 6.16
C SER A 214 16.90 -6.13 6.70
N ASN A 215 18.06 -6.76 6.60
CA ASN A 215 19.36 -6.12 6.63
C ASN A 215 19.97 -6.37 5.26
N GLY A 216 19.79 -5.40 4.36
CA GLY A 216 20.54 -5.17 3.11
C GLY A 216 21.12 -6.37 2.37
N LYS A 217 20.65 -6.57 1.14
CA LYS A 217 21.14 -7.53 0.11
C LYS A 217 20.89 -9.00 0.42
N ALA A 218 19.84 -9.53 -0.20
CA ALA A 218 19.84 -10.92 -0.64
C ALA A 218 20.89 -11.08 -1.74
N GLU A 219 22.16 -11.23 -1.36
CA GLU A 219 23.11 -11.95 -2.19
C GLU A 219 22.85 -13.43 -1.93
N SER A 220 22.30 -14.13 -2.91
CA SER A 220 22.39 -15.59 -2.95
C SER A 220 23.86 -15.95 -3.09
N LYS A 221 24.58 -16.02 -1.97
CA LYS A 221 25.87 -16.69 -1.95
C LYS A 221 25.58 -18.16 -2.18
N THR A 222 25.90 -18.64 -3.37
CA THR A 222 26.31 -20.03 -3.53
C THR A 222 27.46 -20.24 -2.57
N ASP A 223 27.17 -20.70 -1.36
CA ASP A 223 28.18 -20.95 -0.33
C ASP A 223 29.20 -21.92 -0.92
N SER A 224 30.39 -21.40 -1.18
CA SER A 224 31.54 -22.15 -1.67
C SER A 224 31.80 -23.34 -0.73
N LEU A 225 32.29 -24.45 -1.27
CA LEU A 225 32.68 -25.62 -0.47
C LEU A 225 33.65 -25.22 0.65
N ASP A 226 34.54 -24.25 0.38
CA ASP A 226 35.47 -23.69 1.36
C ASP A 226 34.75 -22.97 2.52
N ASP A 227 33.64 -22.29 2.25
CA ASP A 227 32.85 -21.60 3.28
C ASP A 227 32.13 -22.61 4.18
N LYS A 228 31.65 -23.72 3.61
CA LYS A 228 31.02 -24.84 4.35
C LYS A 228 32.03 -25.59 5.22
N LEU A 229 33.24 -25.85 4.71
CA LEU A 229 34.32 -26.47 5.50
C LEU A 229 34.78 -25.55 6.64
N LYS A 230 34.85 -24.24 6.39
CA LYS A 230 35.26 -23.27 7.41
C LYS A 230 34.22 -23.14 8.53
N THR A 231 32.93 -23.16 8.19
CA THR A 231 31.85 -23.18 9.20
C THR A 231 31.87 -24.47 10.01
N LEU A 232 32.05 -25.63 9.36
CA LEU A 232 32.15 -26.91 10.06
C LEU A 232 33.33 -26.94 11.04
N LYS A 233 34.49 -26.39 10.64
CA LYS A 233 35.68 -26.27 11.51
C LYS A 233 35.42 -25.38 12.72
N ASN A 234 34.77 -24.24 12.53
CA ASN A 234 34.43 -23.33 13.63
C ASN A 234 33.49 -23.98 14.65
N LEU A 235 32.51 -24.77 14.21
CA LEU A 235 31.60 -25.49 15.12
C LEU A 235 32.34 -26.53 15.97
N TYR A 236 33.33 -27.21 15.40
CA TYR A 236 34.17 -28.14 16.14
C TYR A 236 35.10 -27.42 17.13
N GLU A 237 35.74 -26.31 16.72
CA GLU A 237 36.59 -25.48 17.59
C GLU A 237 35.81 -24.85 18.75
N GLN A 238 34.51 -24.62 18.57
CA GLN A 238 33.60 -24.13 19.61
C GLN A 238 33.02 -25.25 20.50
N GLU A 239 33.46 -26.50 20.32
CA GLU A 239 32.97 -27.69 21.03
C GLU A 239 31.44 -27.90 20.89
N LEU A 240 30.82 -27.35 19.84
CA LEU A 240 29.38 -27.45 19.58
C LEU A 240 28.98 -28.77 18.90
N ILE A 241 29.95 -29.45 18.29
CA ILE A 241 29.78 -30.76 17.66
C ILE A 241 30.89 -31.69 18.12
N SER A 242 30.56 -32.98 18.20
CA SER A 242 31.55 -34.00 18.55
C SER A 242 32.53 -34.26 17.40
N LYS A 243 33.69 -34.83 17.72
CA LYS A 243 34.71 -35.21 16.72
C LYS A 243 34.16 -36.19 15.67
N GLU A 244 33.28 -37.08 16.08
CA GLU A 244 32.66 -38.09 15.21
C GLU A 244 31.68 -37.45 14.21
N GLU A 245 30.88 -36.49 14.66
CA GLU A 245 29.97 -35.72 13.80
C GLU A 245 30.74 -34.83 12.81
N PHE A 246 31.87 -34.25 13.26
CA PHE A 246 32.73 -33.43 12.41
C PHE A 246 33.30 -34.23 11.23
N GLU A 247 33.91 -35.40 11.47
CA GLU A 247 34.48 -36.21 10.39
C GLU A 247 33.39 -36.75 9.45
N THR A 248 32.24 -37.17 9.98
CA THR A 248 31.12 -37.66 9.16
C THR A 248 30.60 -36.59 8.20
N ARG A 249 30.41 -35.36 8.70
CA ARG A 249 29.93 -34.22 7.89
C ARG A 249 30.98 -33.75 6.88
N LYS A 250 32.25 -33.82 7.25
CA LYS A 250 33.38 -33.49 6.36
C LYS A 250 33.51 -34.49 5.21
N GLU A 251 33.34 -35.78 5.48
CA GLU A 251 33.31 -36.81 4.43
C GLU A 251 32.14 -36.63 3.47
N GLN A 252 30.93 -36.32 3.99
CA GLN A 252 29.76 -36.01 3.17
C GLN A 252 30.00 -34.81 2.25
N LEU A 253 30.60 -33.73 2.76
CA LEU A 253 30.92 -32.54 1.97
C LEU A 253 31.97 -32.80 0.88
N LEU A 254 32.86 -33.77 1.07
CA LEU A 254 33.87 -34.16 0.09
C LEU A 254 33.37 -35.19 -0.93
N GLN A 255 32.31 -35.94 -0.61
CA GLN A 255 31.64 -36.88 -1.53
C GLN A 255 30.65 -36.18 -2.48
N ASP A 256 30.16 -34.99 -2.13
CA ASP A 256 29.31 -34.14 -2.98
C ASP A 256 30.09 -33.42 -4.12
N LEU A 257 31.35 -33.83 -4.36
CA LEU A 257 32.21 -33.43 -5.49
C LEU A 257 32.11 -34.43 -6.65
#